data_AF-A0AAD9MU76-F1
#
_entry.id   AF-A0AAD9MU76-F1
#
_cell.length_a   1.000
_cell.length_b   1.000
_cell.length_c   1.000
_cell.angle_alpha   90.00
_cell.angle_beta   90.00
_cell.angle_gamma   90.00
#
_symmetry.space_group_name_H-M   'P 1'
#
loop_
_entity.id
_entity.type
_entity.pdbx_description
1 polymer ?
#
loop_
_entity_poly.entity_id
_entity_poly.type
_entity_poly.pdbx_seq_one_letter_code
_entity_poly.pdbx_strand_id
1 'polypeptide(L)'
;MSNQAMKKRHWDRIAAITGHEFNFEMESIPLKSIMEAPLLEFKEDIEDVCIAAVKEKDIESKLSQIVAEWTVQTLQFSSFKMRGELLLKGVETQDIVTLMEDSLMMLSSLLSNRYFKLHSITGTNTIIPLFSANSDHT
;
A
#
# COMPACT_ATOMS: atom_id res chain seq x y z
N MET A 1 -13.92 -17.11 5.77
CA MET A 1 -12.81 -17.65 4.96
C MET A 1 -12.67 -16.99 3.58
N SER A 2 -13.39 -15.90 3.26
CA SER A 2 -13.01 -15.02 2.14
C SER A 2 -12.28 -13.82 2.71
N ASN A 3 -10.97 -13.95 2.90
CA ASN A 3 -10.17 -12.81 3.28
C ASN A 3 -9.93 -11.98 2.01
N GLN A 4 -10.66 -10.88 1.87
CA GLN A 4 -10.53 -9.93 0.74
C GLN A 4 -9.16 -9.20 0.73
N ALA A 5 -8.21 -9.63 1.54
CA ALA A 5 -6.79 -9.28 1.47
C ALA A 5 -5.97 -10.25 0.61
N MET A 6 -6.49 -11.45 0.32
CA MET A 6 -5.81 -12.43 -0.51
C MET A 6 -5.91 -12.04 -1.98
N LYS A 7 -4.75 -11.83 -2.63
CA LYS A 7 -4.61 -11.53 -4.05
C LYS A 7 -3.95 -12.72 -4.73
N LYS A 8 -3.96 -12.76 -6.06
CA LYS A 8 -3.34 -13.82 -6.88
C LYS A 8 -1.95 -14.23 -6.38
N ARG A 9 -1.09 -13.25 -6.08
CA ARG A 9 0.26 -13.46 -5.52
C ARG A 9 0.32 -14.32 -4.24
N HIS A 10 -0.64 -14.17 -3.34
CA HIS A 10 -0.68 -14.95 -2.11
C HIS A 10 -1.07 -16.39 -2.41
N TRP A 11 -1.96 -16.59 -3.37
CA TRP A 11 -2.36 -17.91 -3.81
C TRP A 11 -1.32 -18.61 -4.67
N ASP A 12 -0.53 -17.89 -5.47
CA ASP A 12 0.65 -18.43 -6.17
C ASP A 12 1.67 -18.96 -5.15
N ARG A 13 1.83 -18.27 -4.01
CA ARG A 13 2.69 -18.72 -2.92
C ARG A 13 2.13 -19.95 -2.21
N ILE A 14 0.81 -20.01 -1.98
CA ILE A 14 0.14 -21.21 -1.44
C ILE A 14 0.30 -22.38 -2.42
N ALA A 15 0.14 -22.16 -3.73
CA ALA A 15 0.33 -23.18 -4.76
C ALA A 15 1.75 -23.76 -4.75
N ALA A 16 2.76 -22.90 -4.57
CA ALA A 16 4.15 -23.32 -4.46
C ALA A 16 4.42 -24.17 -3.21
N ILE A 17 3.71 -23.92 -2.11
CA ILE A 17 3.83 -24.66 -0.84
C ILE A 17 3.10 -26.00 -0.92
N THR A 18 1.86 -25.99 -1.42
CA THR A 18 1.02 -27.20 -1.50
C THR A 18 1.34 -28.08 -2.70
N GLY A 19 2.14 -27.59 -3.65
CA GLY A 19 2.40 -28.28 -4.92
C GLY A 19 1.15 -28.43 -5.81
N HIS A 20 0.07 -27.71 -5.48
CA HIS A 20 -1.19 -27.78 -6.19
C HIS A 20 -1.47 -26.46 -6.91
N GLU A 21 -1.70 -26.54 -8.21
CA GLU A 21 -1.93 -25.36 -9.04
C GLU A 21 -3.40 -24.92 -8.91
N PHE A 22 -3.62 -23.73 -8.34
CA PHE A 22 -4.96 -23.15 -8.29
C PHE A 22 -5.25 -22.43 -9.60
N ASN A 23 -6.28 -22.87 -10.33
CA ASN A 23 -6.64 -22.24 -11.60
C ASN A 23 -7.53 -21.00 -11.35
N PHE A 24 -6.99 -19.80 -11.51
CA PHE A 24 -7.67 -18.52 -11.27
C PHE A 24 -8.46 -18.01 -12.49
N GLU A 25 -9.20 -18.89 -13.17
CA GLU A 25 -9.98 -18.50 -14.37
C GLU A 25 -11.10 -17.50 -14.04
N MET A 26 -11.52 -17.42 -12.77
CA MET A 26 -12.46 -16.43 -12.29
C MET A 26 -11.88 -15.74 -11.05
N GLU A 27 -12.30 -14.49 -10.84
CA GLU A 27 -11.99 -13.63 -9.69
C GLU A 27 -12.29 -14.27 -8.31
N SER A 28 -12.85 -15.48 -8.30
CA SER A 28 -13.09 -16.34 -7.15
C SER A 28 -12.60 -17.76 -7.44
N ILE A 29 -11.84 -18.34 -6.50
CA ILE A 29 -11.38 -19.73 -6.60
C ILE A 29 -12.57 -20.64 -6.26
N PRO A 30 -12.90 -21.62 -7.12
CA PRO A 30 -13.96 -22.56 -6.79
C PRO A 30 -13.59 -23.33 -5.53
N LEU A 31 -14.50 -23.37 -4.54
CA LEU A 31 -14.30 -24.06 -3.25
C LEU A 31 -13.86 -25.52 -3.45
N LYS A 32 -14.29 -26.15 -4.55
CA LYS A 32 -13.88 -27.49 -4.95
C LYS A 32 -12.35 -27.64 -5.11
N SER A 33 -11.69 -26.69 -5.78
CA SER A 33 -10.23 -26.72 -5.97
C SER A 33 -9.47 -26.50 -4.66
N ILE A 34 -10.04 -25.73 -3.74
CA ILE A 34 -9.50 -25.55 -2.38
C ILE A 34 -9.62 -26.86 -1.59
N MET A 35 -10.75 -27.57 -1.70
CA MET A 35 -10.97 -28.84 -1.00
C MET A 35 -10.14 -30.01 -1.55
N GLU A 36 -9.69 -29.94 -2.81
CA GLU A 36 -8.84 -30.95 -3.44
C GLU A 36 -7.35 -30.79 -3.06
N ALA A 37 -6.95 -29.64 -2.54
CA ALA A 37 -5.59 -29.41 -2.06
C ALA A 37 -5.36 -30.05 -0.67
N PRO A 38 -4.16 -30.58 -0.37
CA PRO A 38 -3.78 -31.07 0.96
C PRO A 38 -3.54 -29.90 1.94
N LEU A 39 -4.57 -29.10 2.22
CA LEU A 39 -4.51 -27.92 3.10
C LEU A 39 -4.18 -28.27 4.55
N LEU A 40 -4.51 -29.49 4.97
CA LEU A 40 -4.32 -29.93 6.36
C LEU A 40 -2.85 -30.15 6.71
N GLU A 41 -2.04 -30.56 5.73
CA GLU A 41 -0.60 -30.81 5.91
C GLU A 41 0.19 -29.50 6.02
N PHE A 42 -0.25 -28.45 5.31
CA PHE A 42 0.42 -27.15 5.24
C PHE A 42 -0.35 -26.04 5.97
N LYS A 43 -1.18 -26.40 6.97
CA LYS A 43 -2.06 -25.45 7.66
C LYS A 43 -1.31 -24.24 8.24
N GLU A 44 -0.18 -24.47 8.89
CA GLU A 44 0.62 -23.41 9.53
C GLU A 44 1.19 -22.44 8.48
N ASP A 45 1.74 -22.96 7.38
CA ASP A 45 2.27 -22.13 6.29
C ASP A 45 1.18 -21.30 5.59
N ILE A 46 0.00 -21.88 5.40
CA ILE A 46 -1.15 -21.19 4.81
C ILE A 46 -1.66 -20.07 5.74
N GLU A 47 -1.68 -20.32 7.05
CA GLU A 47 -2.05 -19.33 8.06
C GLU A 47 -1.06 -18.16 8.07
N ASP A 48 0.24 -18.43 7.96
CA ASP A 48 1.28 -17.42 7.83
C ASP A 48 1.12 -16.56 6.56
N VAL A 49 0.80 -17.16 5.41
CA VAL A 49 0.50 -16.41 4.18
C VAL A 49 -0.75 -15.54 4.35
N CYS A 50 -1.80 -16.06 5.01
CA CYS A 50 -3.00 -15.29 5.29
C CYS A 50 -2.74 -14.10 6.21
N ILE A 51 -1.92 -14.28 7.26
CA ILE A 51 -1.50 -13.21 8.16
C ILE A 51 -0.68 -12.17 7.41
N ALA A 52 0.26 -12.61 6.56
CA ALA A 52 1.04 -11.71 5.72
C ALA A 52 0.15 -10.89 4.79
N ALA A 53 -0.85 -11.51 4.14
CA ALA A 53 -1.79 -10.82 3.26
C ALA A 53 -2.60 -9.73 3.99
N VAL A 54 -3.07 -10.01 5.21
CA VAL A 54 -3.77 -9.01 6.04
C VAL A 54 -2.85 -7.84 6.36
N LYS A 55 -1.60 -8.11 6.73
CA LYS A 55 -0.63 -7.08 7.06
C LYS A 55 -0.24 -6.25 5.83
N GLU A 56 -0.12 -6.86 4.65
CA GLU A 56 0.08 -6.14 3.40
C GLU A 56 -1.09 -5.21 3.08
N LYS A 57 -2.33 -5.67 3.24
CA LYS A 57 -3.51 -4.83 3.02
C LYS A 57 -3.58 -3.63 3.97
N ASP A 58 -3.22 -3.81 5.23
CA ASP A 58 -3.13 -2.71 6.20
C ASP A 58 -2.08 -1.68 5.79
N ILE A 59 -0.92 -2.13 5.29
CA ILE A 59 0.11 -1.25 4.74
C ILE A 59 -0.42 -0.48 3.50
N GLU A 60 -1.06 -1.17 2.55
CA GLU A 60 -1.66 -0.53 1.36
C GLU A 60 -2.71 0.51 1.74
N SER A 61 -3.55 0.24 2.75
CA SER A 61 -4.55 1.17 3.25
C SER A 61 -3.92 2.42 3.86
N LYS A 62 -2.88 2.25 4.69
CA LYS A 62 -2.15 3.37 5.31
C LYS A 62 -1.44 4.23 4.28
N LEU A 63 -0.79 3.61 3.28
CA LEU A 63 -0.18 4.34 2.17
C LEU A 63 -1.21 5.12 1.36
N SER A 64 -2.37 4.51 1.08
CA SER A 64 -3.45 5.18 0.35
C SER A 64 -4.01 6.37 1.12
N GLN A 65 -4.10 6.26 2.45
CA GLN A 65 -4.49 7.37 3.32
C GLN A 65 -3.49 8.52 3.23
N ILE A 66 -2.19 8.25 3.35
CA ILE A 66 -1.14 9.26 3.19
C ILE A 66 -1.27 9.93 1.82
N VAL A 67 -1.39 9.16 0.73
CA VAL A 67 -1.57 9.73 -0.62
C VAL A 67 -2.80 10.64 -0.69
N ALA A 68 -3.95 10.21 -0.15
CA ALA A 68 -5.17 11.01 -0.16
C ALA A 68 -5.02 12.32 0.63
N GLU A 69 -4.35 12.27 1.77
CA GLU A 69 -4.05 13.43 2.62
C GLU A 69 -3.15 14.44 1.90
N TRP A 70 -2.10 13.98 1.22
CA TRP A 70 -1.21 14.86 0.45
C TRP A 70 -1.83 15.36 -0.86
N THR A 71 -2.82 14.66 -1.42
CA THR A 71 -3.48 15.09 -2.67
C THR A 71 -4.32 16.35 -2.49
N VAL A 72 -4.84 16.59 -1.29
CA VAL A 72 -5.68 17.76 -0.98
C VAL A 72 -4.91 18.93 -0.38
N GLN A 73 -3.62 18.73 -0.07
CA GLN A 73 -2.83 19.75 0.60
C GLN A 73 -2.52 20.90 -0.36
N THR A 74 -2.86 22.12 0.05
CA THR A 74 -2.62 23.34 -0.73
C THR A 74 -1.80 24.33 0.07
N LEU A 75 -0.75 24.88 -0.53
CA LEU A 75 0.01 25.98 0.05
C LEU A 75 -0.75 27.29 -0.21
N GLN A 76 -1.02 28.05 0.83
CA GLN A 76 -1.64 29.36 0.68
C GLN A 76 -0.61 30.46 0.67
N PHE A 77 -0.82 31.41 -0.24
CA PHE A 77 -0.02 32.59 -0.39
C PHE A 77 -0.81 33.81 0.07
N SER A 78 -0.09 34.84 0.47
CA SER A 78 -0.60 36.10 0.98
C SER A 78 0.05 37.24 0.22
N SER A 79 -0.71 38.33 0.04
CA SER A 79 -0.28 39.45 -0.76
C SER A 79 0.90 40.19 -0.10
N PHE A 80 1.96 40.43 -0.86
CA PHE A 80 3.03 41.32 -0.45
C PHE A 80 2.83 42.72 -1.04
N LYS A 81 2.44 43.68 -0.20
CA LYS A 81 2.20 45.07 -0.62
C LYS A 81 1.22 45.09 -1.81
N MET A 82 1.55 45.77 -2.91
CA MET A 82 0.76 45.80 -4.15
C MET A 82 1.24 44.80 -5.22
N ARG A 83 2.17 43.89 -4.90
CA ARG A 83 2.81 43.01 -5.90
C ARG A 83 2.15 41.64 -6.05
N GLY A 84 0.99 41.42 -5.42
CA GLY A 84 0.26 40.15 -5.45
C GLY A 84 0.75 39.16 -4.39
N GLU A 85 0.33 37.90 -4.52
CA GLU A 85 0.57 36.80 -3.57
C GLU A 85 2.00 36.27 -3.64
N LEU A 86 2.91 36.86 -2.85
CA LEU A 86 4.34 36.52 -2.84
C LEU A 86 4.82 36.02 -1.47
N LEU A 87 3.98 36.05 -0.44
CA LEU A 87 4.32 35.62 0.91
C LEU A 87 3.60 34.32 1.24
N LEU A 88 4.34 33.27 1.56
CA LEU A 88 3.75 32.07 2.11
C LEU A 88 3.13 32.37 3.50
N LYS A 89 1.90 31.94 3.75
CA LYS A 89 1.29 32.12 5.07
C LYS A 89 1.98 31.22 6.09
N GLY A 90 2.75 31.84 6.98
CA GLY A 90 3.62 31.10 7.92
C GLY A 90 2.90 30.11 8.83
N VAL A 91 1.69 30.45 9.31
CA VAL A 91 0.92 29.56 10.21
C VAL A 91 0.49 28.28 9.47
N GLU A 92 -0.17 28.44 8.32
CA GLU A 92 -0.66 27.32 7.52
C GLU A 92 0.50 26.50 6.92
N THR A 93 1.66 27.13 6.68
CA THR A 93 2.87 26.41 6.27
C THR A 93 3.43 25.55 7.40
N GLN A 94 3.45 26.06 8.63
CA GLN A 94 3.95 25.30 9.78
C GLN A 94 3.10 24.05 10.01
N ASP A 95 1.78 24.14 9.84
CA ASP A 95 0.87 23.00 9.94
C ASP A 95 1.13 21.94 8.85
N ILE A 96 1.53 22.37 7.64
CA ILE A 96 1.92 21.46 6.56
C ILE A 96 3.26 20.78 6.86
N VAL A 97 4.20 21.50 7.46
CA VAL A 97 5.51 20.96 7.85
C VAL A 97 5.35 19.91 8.96
N THR A 98 4.54 20.17 9.99
CA THR A 98 4.25 19.16 11.02
C THR A 98 3.57 17.93 10.44
N LEU A 99 2.60 18.12 9.54
CA LEU A 99 1.97 17.01 8.82
C LEU A 99 2.97 16.18 7.99
N MET A 100 3.95 16.84 7.39
CA MET A 100 5.06 16.19 6.66
C MET A 100 5.92 15.34 7.58
N GLU A 101 6.28 15.86 8.74
CA GLU A 101 7.09 15.14 9.73
C GLU A 101 6.37 13.89 10.25
N ASP A 102 5.07 14.01 10.56
CA ASP A 102 4.22 12.89 11.00
C ASP A 102 4.08 11.82 9.90
N SER A 103 3.83 12.25 8.66
CA SER A 103 3.75 11.36 7.49
C SER A 103 5.08 10.62 7.25
N LEU A 104 6.21 11.32 7.38
CA LEU A 104 7.54 10.73 7.24
C LEU A 104 7.83 9.70 8.34
N MET A 105 7.43 9.98 9.57
CA MET A 105 7.55 9.04 10.69
C MET A 105 6.72 7.78 10.43
N MET A 106 5.49 7.92 9.94
CA MET A 106 4.62 6.79 9.58
C MET A 106 5.22 5.96 8.44
N LEU A 107 5.69 6.59 7.37
CA LEU A 107 6.36 5.91 6.25
C LEU A 107 7.62 5.17 6.71
N SER A 108 8.42 5.76 7.59
CA SER A 108 9.62 5.13 8.16
C SER A 108 9.27 3.87 8.95
N SER A 109 8.18 3.91 9.73
CA SER A 109 7.65 2.74 10.43
C SER A 109 7.18 1.64 9.47
N LEU A 110 6.50 2.02 8.39
CA LEU A 110 6.02 1.09 7.35
C LEU A 110 7.18 0.45 6.57
N LEU A 111 8.23 1.21 6.23
CA LEU A 111 9.41 0.70 5.53
C LEU A 111 10.22 -0.30 6.37
N SER A 112 10.26 -0.11 7.68
CA SER A 112 10.90 -1.03 8.63
C SER A 112 10.10 -2.33 8.81
N ASN A 113 8.82 -2.34 8.39
CA ASN A 113 7.99 -3.53 8.49
C ASN A 113 8.44 -4.61 7.52
N ARG A 114 8.73 -5.81 8.05
CA ARG A 114 9.09 -7.03 7.29
C ARG A 114 8.15 -7.36 6.13
N TYR A 115 6.88 -6.99 6.22
CA TYR A 115 5.89 -7.23 5.15
C TYR A 115 6.00 -6.22 3.99
N PHE A 116 6.62 -5.05 4.20
CA PHE A 116 6.85 -4.06 3.14
C PHE A 116 7.84 -4.57 2.08
N LYS A 117 8.89 -5.29 2.50
CA LYS A 117 9.85 -5.91 1.58
C LYS A 117 9.20 -6.95 0.67
N LEU A 118 8.20 -7.68 1.18
CA LEU A 118 7.42 -8.63 0.40
C LEU A 118 6.49 -7.95 -0.60
N HIS A 119 5.89 -6.83 -0.20
CA HIS A 119 5.13 -5.96 -1.08
C HIS A 119 5.99 -5.35 -2.21
N SER A 120 7.20 -4.85 -1.93
CA SER A 120 8.04 -4.18 -2.93
C SER A 120 8.71 -5.13 -3.92
N ILE A 121 9.10 -6.34 -3.51
CA ILE A 121 9.66 -7.37 -4.41
C ILE A 121 8.60 -7.88 -5.41
N THR A 122 7.32 -7.79 -5.05
CA THR A 122 6.21 -8.33 -5.87
C THR A 122 5.39 -7.23 -6.57
N GLY A 123 5.60 -5.95 -6.22
CA GLY A 123 4.77 -4.80 -6.63
C GLY A 123 5.53 -3.69 -7.37
N THR A 124 6.57 -4.02 -8.13
CA THR A 124 7.48 -3.05 -8.79
C THR A 124 6.85 -2.10 -9.82
N ASN A 125 5.54 -2.15 -10.09
CA ASN A 125 4.93 -1.37 -11.19
C ASN A 125 3.98 -0.23 -10.83
N THR A 126 3.61 -0.01 -9.55
CA THR A 126 2.51 0.95 -9.26
C THR A 126 2.90 2.18 -8.44
N ILE A 127 3.98 2.15 -7.65
CA ILE A 127 4.32 3.29 -6.76
C ILE A 127 5.39 4.21 -7.35
N ILE A 128 6.29 3.71 -8.20
CA ILE A 128 7.31 4.53 -8.88
C ILE A 128 6.70 5.59 -9.83
N PRO A 129 5.60 5.33 -10.58
CA PRO A 129 5.02 6.35 -11.46
C PRO A 129 4.36 7.51 -10.70
N LEU A 130 3.84 7.28 -9.49
CA LEU A 130 3.14 8.32 -8.71
C LEU A 130 4.08 9.42 -8.22
N PHE A 131 5.35 9.11 -7.95
CA PHE A 131 6.37 10.12 -7.64
C PHE A 131 6.97 10.78 -8.90
N SER A 132 6.96 10.09 -10.04
CA SER A 132 7.44 10.64 -11.32
C SER A 132 6.45 11.61 -11.97
N ALA A 133 5.14 11.44 -11.74
CA ALA A 133 4.11 12.22 -12.43
C ALA A 133 3.93 13.65 -11.90
N ASN A 134 4.46 13.98 -10.72
CA ASN A 134 4.36 15.33 -10.14
C ASN A 134 5.53 16.26 -10.49
N SER A 135 6.43 15.87 -11.40
CA SER A 135 7.55 16.72 -11.84
C SER A 135 7.29 17.56 -13.11
N ASP A 136 6.11 17.43 -13.73
CA ASP A 136 5.84 18.00 -15.07
C ASP A 136 4.84 19.17 -15.10
N HIS A 137 4.58 19.85 -13.97
CA HIS A 137 3.85 21.13 -13.99
C HIS A 137 4.72 22.29 -13.49
N THR A 138 5.55 22.77 -14.42
CA THR A 138 5.97 24.17 -14.57
C THR A 138 4.78 25.11 -14.71
#